data_AF-A0AAD9WS17-F1
#
_entry.id   AF-A0AAD9WS17-F1
#
_cell.length_a   1.000
_cell.length_b   1.000
_cell.length_c   1.000
_cell.angle_alpha   90.00
_cell.angle_beta   90.00
_cell.angle_gamma   90.00
#
_symmetry.space_group_name_H-M   'P 1'
#
loop_
_entity.id
_entity.type
_entity.pdbx_description
1 polymer ?
#
loop_
_entity_poly.entity_id
_entity_poly.type
_entity_poly.pdbx_seq_one_letter_code
_entity_poly.pdbx_strand_id
1 'polypeptide(L)'
;MEELRNLHLNAYDYIIDVGPHKWSHVHYPDRRYRVLTTTAAECINSYLKFTWKLPILTLVEFIRNMLQRWFHDCHRVAQSMRHQLIDATHLLILKHVEKCNFMTVNLVD
;
A
#
# COMPACT_ATOMS: atom_id res chain seq x y z
N MET A 1 10.09 8.81 -22.71
CA MET A 1 11.27 9.45 -22.08
C MET A 1 12.03 10.29 -23.08
N GLU A 2 12.29 9.81 -24.30
CA GLU A 2 12.99 10.60 -25.34
C GLU A 2 12.23 11.86 -25.77
N GLU A 3 10.90 11.82 -25.82
CA GLU A 3 10.09 13.02 -26.10
C GLU A 3 10.25 14.12 -25.04
N LEU A 4 10.30 13.74 -23.76
CA LEU A 4 10.50 14.69 -22.64
C LEU A 4 11.90 15.31 -22.70
N ARG A 5 12.92 14.52 -23.08
CA ARG A 5 14.29 14.98 -23.29
C ARG A 5 14.35 16.06 -24.37
N ASN A 6 13.61 15.88 -25.46
CA ASN A 6 13.57 16.82 -26.58
C ASN A 6 12.77 18.10 -26.26
N LEU A 7 11.79 18.03 -25.36
CA LEU A 7 10.97 19.17 -24.93
C LEU A 7 11.65 20.02 -23.85
N HIS A 8 12.18 19.37 -22.79
CA HIS A 8 12.78 20.06 -21.65
C HIS A 8 13.91 19.24 -21.02
N LEU A 9 15.14 19.53 -21.46
CA LEU A 9 16.35 18.80 -21.04
C LEU A 9 16.58 18.84 -19.51
N ASN A 10 16.42 20.01 -18.89
CA ASN A 10 16.63 20.16 -17.44
C ASN A 10 15.63 19.34 -16.61
N ALA A 11 14.37 19.24 -17.07
CA ALA A 11 13.35 18.44 -16.40
C ALA A 11 13.63 16.95 -16.58
N TYR A 12 14.11 16.56 -17.75
CA TYR A 12 14.54 15.19 -18.02
C TYR A 12 15.71 14.78 -17.11
N ASP A 13 16.77 15.59 -17.04
CA ASP A 13 17.93 15.30 -16.19
C ASP A 13 17.55 15.19 -14.71
N TYR A 14 16.69 16.09 -14.24
CA TYR A 14 16.14 16.03 -12.88
C TYR A 14 15.37 14.73 -12.62
N ILE A 15 14.46 14.34 -13.52
CA ILE A 15 13.65 13.12 -13.35
C ILE A 15 14.51 11.86 -13.38
N ILE A 16 15.56 11.84 -14.20
CA ILE A 16 16.53 10.74 -14.22
C ILE A 16 17.32 10.67 -12.92
N ASP A 17 17.83 11.80 -12.41
CA ASP A 17 18.58 11.90 -11.15
C ASP A 17 17.74 11.49 -9.94
N VAL A 18 16.48 11.94 -9.90
CA VAL A 18 15.50 11.55 -8.87
C VAL A 18 15.28 10.03 -8.83
N GLY A 19 15.38 9.37 -10.00
CA GLY A 19 15.31 7.93 -10.15
C GLY A 19 13.87 7.40 -10.26
N PRO A 20 13.62 6.40 -11.14
CA PRO A 20 12.27 5.94 -11.48
C PRO A 20 11.50 5.38 -10.29
N HIS A 21 12.17 4.87 -9.26
CA HIS A 21 11.51 4.41 -8.05
C HIS A 21 10.78 5.52 -7.26
N LYS A 22 11.04 6.81 -7.52
CA LYS A 22 10.34 7.93 -6.85
C LYS A 22 9.17 8.51 -7.66
N TRP A 23 9.12 8.28 -8.97
CA TRP A 23 8.11 8.87 -9.86
C TRP A 23 7.38 7.86 -10.76
N SER A 24 7.95 6.69 -11.02
CA SER A 24 7.32 5.61 -11.79
C SER A 24 6.74 4.56 -10.86
N HIS A 25 5.44 4.30 -11.01
CA HIS A 25 4.72 3.32 -10.21
C HIS A 25 5.23 1.89 -10.39
N VAL A 26 5.73 1.55 -11.58
CA VAL A 26 6.24 0.20 -11.89
C VAL A 26 7.53 -0.11 -11.14
N HIS A 27 8.29 0.91 -10.75
CA HIS A 27 9.58 0.77 -10.08
C HIS A 27 9.53 1.13 -8.58
N TYR A 28 8.35 1.43 -8.05
CA TYR A 28 8.22 1.74 -6.63
C TYR A 28 8.37 0.45 -5.80
N PRO A 29 9.27 0.39 -4.80
CA PRO A 29 9.59 -0.85 -4.09
C PRO A 29 8.47 -1.38 -3.18
N ASP A 30 7.49 -0.54 -2.88
CA ASP A 30 6.39 -0.82 -1.96
C ASP A 30 5.02 -0.57 -2.63
N ARG A 31 3.98 -1.35 -2.29
CA ARG A 31 2.64 -1.13 -2.88
C ARG A 31 1.95 0.06 -2.21
N ARG A 32 2.45 1.28 -2.44
CA ARG A 32 1.97 2.51 -1.78
C ARG A 32 0.51 2.86 -2.06
N TYR A 33 -0.06 2.29 -3.11
CA TYR A 33 -1.48 2.33 -3.35
C TYR A 33 -1.91 0.96 -3.85
N ARG A 34 -2.43 0.13 -2.95
CA ARG A 34 -3.40 -0.90 -3.36
C ARG A 34 -4.55 -0.14 -4.00
N VAL A 35 -4.48 0.11 -5.30
CA VAL A 35 -5.51 0.62 -6.22
C VAL A 35 -6.87 0.80 -5.52
N LEU A 36 -7.08 1.94 -4.85
CA LEU A 36 -8.18 2.09 -3.89
C LEU A 36 -9.18 3.19 -4.20
N THR A 37 -9.10 3.90 -5.33
CA THR A 37 -9.98 5.07 -5.50
C THR A 37 -10.82 5.14 -6.77
N THR A 38 -10.68 4.24 -7.74
CA THR A 38 -11.67 4.12 -8.84
C THR A 38 -11.86 2.69 -9.30
N THR A 39 -10.78 1.96 -9.58
CA THR A 39 -10.88 0.59 -10.12
C THR A 39 -11.52 -0.40 -9.14
N ALA A 40 -11.32 -0.24 -7.83
CA ALA A 40 -11.99 -1.11 -6.85
C ALA A 40 -13.51 -0.86 -6.84
N ALA A 41 -13.93 0.40 -6.83
CA ALA A 41 -15.34 0.77 -6.92
C ALA A 41 -15.94 0.37 -8.28
N GLU A 42 -15.20 0.49 -9.38
CA GLU A 42 -15.61 0.04 -10.72
C GLU A 42 -15.68 -1.48 -10.84
N CYS A 43 -14.72 -2.23 -10.29
CA CYS A 43 -14.75 -3.69 -10.21
C CYS A 43 -15.93 -4.16 -9.36
N ILE A 44 -16.13 -3.53 -8.20
CA ILE A 44 -17.28 -3.81 -7.33
C ILE A 44 -18.56 -3.47 -8.10
N ASN A 45 -18.69 -2.29 -8.71
CA ASN A 45 -19.88 -1.91 -9.49
C ASN A 45 -20.11 -2.83 -10.69
N SER A 46 -19.07 -3.26 -11.39
CA SER A 46 -19.17 -4.20 -12.52
C SER A 46 -19.62 -5.59 -12.07
N TYR A 47 -19.07 -6.08 -10.96
CA TYR A 47 -19.51 -7.32 -10.32
C TYR A 47 -20.96 -7.20 -9.83
N LEU A 48 -21.32 -6.05 -9.23
CA LEU A 48 -22.65 -5.79 -8.71
C LEU A 48 -23.70 -5.61 -9.81
N LYS A 49 -23.33 -5.08 -10.98
CA LYS A 49 -24.21 -4.90 -12.15
C LYS A 49 -24.78 -6.24 -12.64
N PHE A 50 -24.02 -7.33 -12.52
CA PHE A 50 -24.51 -8.68 -12.80
C PHE A 50 -25.45 -9.21 -11.71
N THR A 51 -25.28 -8.75 -10.46
CA THR A 51 -26.10 -9.15 -9.30
C THR A 51 -27.38 -8.33 -9.11
N TRP A 52 -27.70 -7.37 -9.98
CA TRP A 52 -28.95 -6.58 -9.88
C TRP A 52 -30.24 -7.40 -10.08
N LYS A 53 -30.15 -8.71 -10.31
CA LYS A 53 -31.27 -9.66 -10.24
C LYS A 53 -31.37 -10.43 -8.91
N LEU A 54 -30.42 -10.24 -7.99
CA LEU A 54 -30.46 -10.82 -6.66
C LEU A 54 -31.11 -9.81 -5.69
N PRO A 55 -31.97 -10.25 -4.76
CA PRO A 55 -32.56 -9.36 -3.79
C PRO A 55 -31.44 -8.69 -2.98
N ILE A 56 -31.51 -7.37 -2.83
CA ILE A 56 -30.56 -6.51 -2.11
C ILE A 56 -30.14 -7.13 -0.77
N LEU A 57 -31.05 -7.87 -0.13
CA LEU A 57 -30.82 -8.65 1.06
C LEU A 57 -29.62 -9.62 0.95
N THR A 58 -29.54 -10.42 -0.11
CA THR A 58 -28.46 -11.42 -0.29
C THR A 58 -27.10 -10.75 -0.44
N LEU A 59 -27.05 -9.60 -1.11
CA LEU A 59 -25.82 -8.84 -1.26
C LEU A 59 -25.36 -8.25 0.09
N VAL A 60 -26.30 -7.66 0.84
CA VAL A 60 -26.02 -7.11 2.17
C VAL A 60 -25.58 -8.22 3.13
N GLU A 61 -26.21 -9.40 3.08
CA GLU A 61 -25.82 -10.56 3.88
C GLU A 61 -24.42 -11.07 3.50
N PHE A 62 -24.08 -11.11 2.22
CA PHE A 62 -22.75 -11.49 1.76
C PHE A 62 -21.68 -10.51 2.29
N ILE A 63 -21.88 -9.20 2.12
CA ILE A 63 -20.97 -8.17 2.60
C ILE A 63 -20.83 -8.24 4.13
N ARG A 64 -21.95 -8.41 4.85
CA ARG A 64 -21.97 -8.57 6.31
C ARG A 64 -21.12 -9.76 6.74
N ASN A 65 -21.32 -10.93 6.14
CA ASN A 65 -20.57 -12.15 6.45
C ASN A 65 -19.06 -11.98 6.17
N MET A 66 -18.71 -11.33 5.06
CA MET A 66 -17.31 -11.05 4.71
C MET A 66 -16.64 -10.16 5.76
N LEU A 67 -17.30 -9.04 6.13
CA LEU A 67 -16.78 -8.11 7.13
C LEU A 67 -16.67 -8.75 8.51
N GLN A 68 -17.67 -9.54 8.93
CA GLN A 68 -17.62 -10.24 10.21
C GLN A 68 -16.44 -11.21 10.31
N ARG A 69 -16.16 -11.98 9.26
CA ARG A 69 -14.99 -12.87 9.23
C ARG A 69 -13.70 -12.09 9.31
N TRP A 70 -13.57 -11.02 8.52
CA TRP A 70 -12.39 -10.15 8.55
C TRP A 70 -12.13 -9.57 9.94
N PHE A 71 -13.15 -9.01 10.59
CA PHE A 71 -13.01 -8.46 11.94
C PHE A 71 -12.70 -9.54 12.97
N HIS A 72 -13.28 -10.73 12.85
CA HIS A 72 -12.96 -11.86 13.71
C HIS A 72 -11.48 -12.26 13.59
N ASP A 73 -10.97 -12.39 12.37
CA ASP A 73 -9.57 -12.71 12.12
C ASP A 73 -8.64 -11.61 12.63
N CYS A 74 -8.96 -10.34 12.37
CA CYS A 74 -8.20 -9.20 12.91
C CYS A 74 -8.18 -9.20 14.44
N HIS A 75 -9.31 -9.49 15.08
CA HIS A 75 -9.40 -9.57 16.54
C HIS A 75 -8.55 -10.71 17.09
N ARG A 76 -8.61 -11.89 16.48
CA ARG A 76 -7.81 -13.05 16.88
C ARG A 76 -6.31 -12.77 16.74
N VAL A 77 -5.90 -12.13 15.65
CA VAL A 77 -4.52 -11.68 15.45
C VAL A 77 -4.11 -10.69 16.54
N ALA A 78 -4.93 -9.68 16.83
CA ALA A 78 -4.65 -8.71 17.89
C ALA A 78 -4.53 -9.36 19.28
N GLN A 79 -5.34 -10.36 19.60
CA GLN A 79 -5.24 -11.11 20.86
C GLN A 79 -3.96 -11.95 20.95
N SER A 80 -3.47 -12.47 19.82
CA SER A 80 -2.23 -13.23 19.76
C SER A 80 -0.96 -12.37 19.75
N MET A 81 -1.10 -11.06 19.51
CA MET A 81 0.03 -10.13 19.49
C MET A 81 0.58 -9.90 20.90
N ARG A 82 1.87 -10.18 21.07
CA ARG A 82 2.60 -9.98 22.33
C ARG A 82 3.06 -8.54 22.54
N HIS A 83 3.06 -7.73 21.49
CA HIS A 83 3.54 -6.34 21.48
C HIS A 83 2.49 -5.43 20.81
N GLN A 84 2.51 -4.12 21.11
CA GLN A 84 1.55 -3.14 20.56
C GLN A 84 1.64 -2.94 19.04
N LEU A 85 2.64 -3.52 18.39
CA LEU A 85 2.94 -3.37 16.97
C LEU A 85 2.75 -4.70 16.25
N ILE A 86 2.27 -4.62 15.01
CA ILE A 86 2.13 -5.77 14.12
C ILE A 86 3.52 -6.39 13.89
N ASP A 87 3.65 -7.72 13.86
CA ASP A 87 4.95 -8.39 13.75
C ASP A 87 5.81 -7.88 12.57
N ALA A 88 5.17 -7.55 11.44
CA ALA A 88 5.82 -6.97 10.28
C ALA A 88 6.40 -5.57 10.55
N THR A 89 5.67 -4.70 11.27
CA THR A 89 6.18 -3.38 11.65
C THR A 89 7.24 -3.47 12.74
N HIS A 90 7.11 -4.41 13.67
CA HIS A 90 8.12 -4.69 14.68
C HIS A 90 9.45 -5.16 14.07
N LEU A 91 9.41 -6.08 13.09
CA LEU A 91 10.59 -6.54 12.34
C LEU A 91 11.28 -5.41 11.56
N LEU A 92 10.50 -4.52 10.93
CA LEU A 92 11.03 -3.37 10.21
C LEU A 92 11.73 -2.38 11.16
N ILE A 93 11.16 -2.15 12.35
CA ILE A 93 11.78 -1.29 13.37
C ILE A 93 13.08 -1.92 13.89
N LEU A 94 13.09 -3.22 14.21
CA LEU A 94 14.30 -3.91 14.66
C LEU A 94 15.41 -3.82 13.62
N LYS A 95 15.09 -4.04 12.34
CA LYS A 95 16.06 -3.93 11.24
C LYS A 95 16.58 -2.49 11.08
N HIS A 96 15.73 -1.49 11.32
CA HIS A 96 16.14 -0.09 11.28
C HIS A 96 17.04 0.28 12.47
N VAL A 97 16.70 -0.16 13.68
CA VAL A 97 17.50 0.03 14.89
C VAL A 97 18.87 -0.62 14.77
N GLU A 98 18.92 -1.85 14.26
CA GLU A 98 20.18 -2.55 13.99
C GLU A 98 21.06 -1.77 13.02
N LYS A 99 20.47 -1.24 11.95
CA LYS A 99 21.19 -0.38 10.99
C LYS A 99 21.70 0.92 11.62
N CYS A 100 20.92 1.55 12.50
CA CYS A 100 21.32 2.76 13.22
C CYS A 100 22.46 2.50 14.21
N ASN A 101 22.52 1.32 14.83
CA ASN A 101 23.63 0.94 15.73
C ASN A 101 24.99 0.88 15.01
N PHE A 102 25.02 0.75 13.69
CA PHE A 102 26.24 0.79 12.88
C PHE A 102 26.57 2.17 12.31
N MET A 103 25.76 3.19 12.59
CA MET A 103 26.02 4.55 12.12
C MET A 103 26.71 5.36 13.21
N THR A 104 27.94 5.80 12.94
CA THR A 104 28.66 6.73 13.81
C THR A 104 28.11 8.14 13.58
N VAL A 105 27.46 8.71 14.59
CA VAL A 105 26.94 10.08 14.52
C VAL A 105 28.10 11.03 14.80
N ASN A 106 28.54 11.76 13.77
CA ASN A 106 29.48 12.85 13.96
C ASN A 106 28.71 14.05 14.53
N LEU A 107 29.19 14.59 15.66
CA LEU A 107 28.68 15.83 16.20
C LEU A 107 29.02 16.97 15.23
N VAL A 108 28.01 17.76 14.90
CA VAL A 108 28.18 18.99 14.12
C VAL A 108 28.48 20.10 15.12
N ASP A 109 29.68 20.68 15.02
CA ASP A 109 30.10 21.87 15.77
C ASP A 109 29.29 23.12 15.38
#